data_AF-A0A843T9U4-F1
#
_entry.id   AF-A0A843T9U4-F1
#
_cell.length_a   1.000
_cell.length_b   1.000
_cell.length_c   1.000
_cell.angle_alpha   90.00
_cell.angle_beta   90.00
_cell.angle_gamma   90.00
#
_symmetry.space_group_name_H-M   'P 1'
#
loop_
_entity.id
_entity.type
_entity.pdbx_description
1 polymer ?
#
loop_
_entity_poly.entity_id
_entity_poly.type
_entity_poly.pdbx_seq_one_letter_code
_entity_poly.pdbx_strand_id
1 'polypeptide(L)'
;MQKCNRRGSRRCLARLATVVVAIGTVGACDSALEVELPGNLVEEDLFQPESAELLVNSAIADFECSYSMFTVLTASMEDTWWRATGYWGNWAEYRQDRPGTAECATDDTNTGWAAGFQQSRFVAETAYEKITEWGDEVSDSERLLATAATYAGLVYQVLGETYCELTVDTGPLMQPDEVLAVSEQWFSTALDHMGNGDFEIVSTESLRQLALLGRARVRLALGDLAGATEDAAQISSDFVAHVTRDGSVRPRWNHVYRALNVQGYSAIADVVRWQGGPVEFTGYRDLTIDPNGMPTIANGVPDPRVPVLYLNEFLQDGVTDNYAQQKYLSYDVPIPIARWAEAQLILAEIEGGAAAVGRLN
;
A
#
# COMPACT_ATOMS: atom_id res chain seq x y z
N MET A 1 92.02 29.76 -0.89
CA MET A 1 91.73 29.24 -2.24
C MET A 1 91.70 27.72 -2.20
N GLN A 2 90.55 27.06 -2.23
CA GLN A 2 90.36 25.74 -2.86
C GLN A 2 88.89 25.27 -2.80
N LYS A 3 88.25 25.38 -3.96
CA LYS A 3 87.20 24.54 -4.58
C LYS A 3 86.35 23.65 -3.65
N CYS A 4 85.09 24.04 -3.45
CA CYS A 4 84.04 23.14 -2.99
C CYS A 4 83.40 22.38 -4.17
N ASN A 5 83.07 21.12 -3.90
CA ASN A 5 83.00 20.00 -4.84
C ASN A 5 81.57 19.80 -5.40
N ARG A 6 81.42 19.71 -6.74
CA ARG A 6 80.17 19.44 -7.49
C ARG A 6 79.69 17.98 -7.36
N ARG A 7 79.40 17.50 -6.15
CA ARG A 7 78.88 16.12 -5.93
C ARG A 7 77.52 16.02 -5.20
N GLY A 8 76.95 17.13 -4.72
CA GLY A 8 75.68 17.13 -3.97
C GLY A 8 74.39 17.20 -4.81
N SER A 9 74.44 17.72 -6.03
CA SER A 9 73.23 18.09 -6.79
C SER A 9 72.48 16.90 -7.43
N ARG A 10 73.16 15.79 -7.76
CA ARG A 10 72.51 14.63 -8.42
C ARG A 10 71.68 13.75 -7.47
N ARG A 11 71.91 13.80 -6.17
CA ARG A 11 71.16 13.00 -5.18
C ARG A 11 69.87 13.66 -4.69
N CYS A 12 69.74 14.98 -4.86
CA CYS A 12 68.54 15.73 -4.48
C CYS A 12 67.44 15.63 -5.56
N LEU A 13 67.82 15.72 -6.84
CA LEU A 13 66.89 15.54 -7.98
C LEU A 13 66.33 14.11 -8.07
N ALA A 14 67.13 13.09 -7.73
CA ALA A 14 66.67 11.71 -7.73
C ALA A 14 65.62 11.42 -6.64
N ARG A 15 65.67 12.11 -5.49
CA ARG A 15 64.70 11.92 -4.40
C ARG A 15 63.38 12.68 -4.62
N LEU A 16 63.43 13.82 -5.31
CA LEU A 16 62.21 14.54 -5.71
C LEU A 16 61.45 13.81 -6.83
N ALA A 17 62.16 13.17 -7.77
CA ALA A 17 61.52 12.37 -8.81
C ALA A 17 60.80 11.12 -8.26
N THR A 18 61.33 10.46 -7.23
CA THR A 18 60.68 9.29 -6.62
C THR A 18 59.44 9.65 -5.80
N VAL A 19 59.39 10.84 -5.20
CA VAL A 19 58.20 11.31 -4.45
C VAL A 19 57.09 11.77 -5.40
N VAL A 20 57.42 12.42 -6.52
CA VAL A 20 56.43 12.81 -7.53
C VAL A 20 55.82 11.60 -8.24
N VAL A 21 56.61 10.56 -8.51
CA VAL A 21 56.09 9.29 -9.08
C VAL A 21 55.24 8.53 -8.08
N ALA A 22 55.60 8.52 -6.79
CA ALA A 22 54.80 7.84 -5.75
C ALA A 22 53.48 8.55 -5.42
N ILE A 23 53.40 9.88 -5.58
CA ILE A 23 52.14 10.63 -5.41
C ILE A 23 51.25 10.50 -6.67
N GLY A 24 51.85 10.42 -7.87
CA GLY A 24 51.12 10.20 -9.12
C GLY A 24 50.47 8.80 -9.25
N THR A 25 50.98 7.80 -8.53
CA THR A 25 50.40 6.44 -8.53
C THR A 25 49.26 6.25 -7.52
N VAL A 26 49.07 7.16 -6.55
CA VAL A 26 47.94 7.04 -5.61
C VAL A 26 46.66 7.64 -6.22
N GLY A 27 46.76 8.74 -6.97
CA GLY A 27 45.62 9.31 -7.70
C GLY A 27 45.21 8.55 -8.96
N ALA A 28 46.01 7.58 -9.42
CA ALA A 28 45.68 6.70 -10.55
C ALA A 28 45.05 5.36 -10.11
N CYS A 29 44.85 5.15 -8.81
CA CYS A 29 44.21 3.96 -8.26
C CYS A 29 42.74 4.18 -7.84
N ASP A 30 42.19 5.41 -7.95
CA ASP A 30 40.76 5.63 -7.71
C ASP A 30 39.91 4.84 -8.72
N SER A 31 40.28 4.87 -10.01
CA SER A 31 39.60 4.08 -11.05
C SER A 31 39.92 2.58 -11.02
N ALA A 32 40.83 2.12 -10.15
CA ALA A 32 41.13 0.71 -9.95
C ALA A 32 40.26 0.09 -8.84
N LEU A 33 39.61 0.94 -8.04
CA LEU A 33 38.65 0.58 -6.99
C LEU A 33 37.21 0.98 -7.35
N GLU A 34 37.00 1.74 -8.43
CA GLU A 34 35.69 1.89 -9.08
C GLU A 34 35.25 0.53 -9.63
N VAL A 35 34.35 -0.11 -8.89
CA VAL A 35 33.70 -1.34 -9.32
C VAL A 35 32.36 -0.94 -9.94
N GLU A 36 32.33 -0.80 -11.26
CA GLU A 36 31.07 -0.87 -12.00
C GLU A 36 30.56 -2.31 -11.89
N LEU A 37 29.44 -2.49 -11.19
CA LEU A 37 28.71 -3.76 -11.13
C LEU A 37 27.65 -3.75 -12.25
N PRO A 38 27.94 -4.30 -13.45
CA PRO A 38 26.98 -4.32 -14.53
C PRO A 38 25.69 -5.03 -14.08
N GLY A 39 24.59 -4.29 -14.04
CA GLY A 39 23.27 -4.76 -13.59
C GLY A 39 22.72 -4.11 -12.32
N ASN A 40 23.51 -3.28 -11.61
CA ASN A 40 23.01 -2.47 -10.50
C ASN A 40 22.83 -1.02 -10.96
N LEU A 41 21.63 -0.48 -10.75
CA LEU A 41 21.40 0.97 -10.84
C LEU A 41 21.99 1.62 -9.59
N VAL A 42 22.85 2.61 -9.76
CA VAL A 42 23.27 3.49 -8.67
C VAL A 42 22.27 4.63 -8.50
N GLU A 43 22.26 5.24 -7.33
CA GLU A 43 21.32 6.30 -6.98
C GLU A 43 21.31 7.46 -7.99
N GLU A 44 22.50 7.84 -8.47
CA GLU A 44 22.67 8.89 -9.49
C GLU A 44 22.08 8.52 -10.86
N ASP A 45 22.04 7.24 -11.22
CA ASP A 45 21.41 6.80 -12.48
C ASP A 45 19.88 6.72 -12.33
N LEU A 46 19.38 6.50 -11.12
CA LEU A 46 17.96 6.38 -10.83
C LEU A 46 17.30 7.76 -10.67
N PHE A 47 17.91 8.66 -9.90
CA PHE A 47 17.35 9.98 -9.60
C PHE A 47 17.75 11.01 -10.66
N GLN A 48 17.14 10.86 -11.83
CA GLN A 48 17.17 11.83 -12.93
C GLN A 48 15.74 12.33 -13.23
N PRO A 49 15.56 13.57 -13.73
CA PRO A 49 14.23 14.10 -14.06
C PRO A 49 13.39 13.19 -14.96
N GLU A 50 14.03 12.48 -15.90
CA GLU A 50 13.37 11.55 -16.81
C GLU A 50 12.80 10.30 -16.11
N SER A 51 13.27 9.98 -14.91
CA SER A 51 12.79 8.86 -14.09
C SER A 51 11.60 9.22 -13.20
N ALA A 52 11.16 10.48 -13.17
CA ALA A 52 10.10 10.95 -12.28
C ALA A 52 8.82 10.10 -12.35
N GLU A 53 8.33 9.83 -13.55
CA GLU A 53 7.12 9.01 -13.75
C GLU A 53 7.34 7.55 -13.30
N LEU A 54 8.53 7.00 -13.53
CA LEU A 54 8.88 5.64 -13.07
C LEU A 54 8.83 5.56 -11.54
N LEU A 55 9.38 6.55 -10.84
CA LEU A 55 9.40 6.58 -9.37
C LEU A 55 7.98 6.63 -8.80
N VAL A 56 7.12 7.50 -9.33
CA VAL A 56 5.71 7.59 -8.92
C VAL A 56 4.97 6.28 -9.20
N ASN A 57 5.14 5.71 -10.41
CA ASN A 57 4.51 4.44 -10.75
C ASN A 57 5.00 3.26 -9.89
N SER A 58 6.25 3.32 -9.43
CA SER A 58 6.81 2.30 -8.52
C SER A 58 6.12 2.37 -7.14
N ALA A 59 5.93 3.58 -6.61
CA ALA A 59 5.17 3.77 -5.37
C ALA A 59 3.72 3.27 -5.48
N ILE A 60 3.06 3.49 -6.63
CA ILE A 60 1.73 2.97 -6.91
C ILE A 60 1.74 1.43 -6.93
N ALA A 61 2.70 0.82 -7.63
CA ALA A 61 2.77 -0.63 -7.75
C ALA A 61 2.95 -1.32 -6.39
N ASP A 62 3.83 -0.78 -5.54
CA ASP A 62 4.07 -1.30 -4.18
C ASP A 62 2.84 -1.14 -3.28
N PHE A 63 2.18 0.02 -3.34
CA PHE A 63 0.91 0.25 -2.63
C PHE A 63 -0.13 -0.77 -3.06
N GLU A 64 -0.31 -0.90 -4.37
CA GLU A 64 -1.36 -1.68 -4.97
C GLU A 64 -1.20 -3.18 -4.69
N CYS A 65 0.03 -3.72 -4.73
CA CYS A 65 0.30 -5.10 -4.30
C CYS A 65 -0.05 -5.30 -2.82
N SER A 66 0.47 -4.40 -1.98
CA SER A 66 0.29 -4.43 -0.52
C SER A 66 -1.17 -4.35 -0.13
N TYR A 67 -1.95 -3.47 -0.76
CA TYR A 67 -3.37 -3.29 -0.49
C TYR A 67 -4.17 -4.55 -0.82
N SER A 68 -3.87 -5.22 -1.94
CA SER A 68 -4.55 -6.48 -2.28
C SER A 68 -4.22 -7.59 -1.29
N MET A 69 -2.99 -7.67 -0.76
CA MET A 69 -2.64 -8.62 0.30
C MET A 69 -3.26 -8.24 1.65
N PHE A 70 -3.24 -6.96 2.00
CA PHE A 70 -3.85 -6.40 3.20
C PHE A 70 -5.35 -6.67 3.25
N THR A 71 -6.04 -6.60 2.10
CA THR A 71 -7.47 -6.97 1.98
C THR A 71 -7.72 -8.42 2.38
N VAL A 72 -6.83 -9.36 2.04
CA VAL A 72 -6.97 -10.77 2.45
C VAL A 72 -6.79 -10.91 3.95
N LEU A 73 -5.81 -10.21 4.53
CA LEU A 73 -5.56 -10.21 5.97
C LEU A 73 -6.75 -9.64 6.76
N THR A 74 -7.19 -8.43 6.43
CA THR A 74 -8.30 -7.77 7.15
C THR A 74 -9.58 -8.59 7.08
N ALA A 75 -9.90 -9.16 5.91
CA ALA A 75 -11.02 -10.09 5.77
C ALA A 75 -10.92 -11.30 6.72
N SER A 76 -9.72 -11.79 7.03
CA SER A 76 -9.51 -12.89 7.97
C SER A 76 -9.73 -12.49 9.43
N MET A 77 -9.49 -11.21 9.75
CA MET A 77 -9.72 -10.65 11.09
C MET A 77 -11.22 -10.40 11.30
N GLU A 78 -11.97 -10.14 10.23
CA GLU A 78 -13.43 -10.01 10.27
C GLU A 78 -14.18 -11.36 10.24
N ASP A 79 -13.50 -12.49 10.46
CA ASP A 79 -14.08 -13.83 10.34
C ASP A 79 -14.72 -14.12 8.97
N THR A 80 -14.22 -13.50 7.88
CA THR A 80 -14.72 -13.75 6.51
C THR A 80 -14.27 -15.10 5.97
N TRP A 81 -13.06 -15.52 6.30
CA TRP A 81 -12.48 -16.77 5.84
C TRP A 81 -11.55 -17.34 6.91
N TRP A 82 -11.39 -18.66 6.90
CA TRP A 82 -10.48 -19.35 7.80
C TRP A 82 -9.50 -20.22 7.04
N ARG A 83 -8.36 -20.45 7.69
CA ARG A 83 -7.35 -21.36 7.17
C ARG A 83 -7.80 -22.80 7.38
N ALA A 84 -7.58 -23.63 6.38
CA ALA A 84 -7.75 -25.08 6.51
C ALA A 84 -6.44 -25.78 6.89
N THR A 85 -5.30 -25.17 6.58
CA THR A 85 -3.99 -25.74 6.86
C THR A 85 -3.20 -24.87 7.84
N GLY A 86 -2.24 -25.46 8.56
CA GLY A 86 -1.25 -24.71 9.33
C GLY A 86 -0.03 -24.26 8.50
N TYR A 87 0.05 -24.65 7.23
CA TYR A 87 1.17 -24.35 6.33
C TYR A 87 1.12 -22.90 5.83
N TRP A 88 -0.09 -22.41 5.55
CA TRP A 88 -0.39 -21.02 5.22
C TRP A 88 -1.52 -20.51 6.10
N GLY A 89 -1.53 -19.23 6.47
CA GLY A 89 -2.56 -18.66 7.33
C GLY A 89 -2.22 -18.54 8.82
N ASN A 90 -0.94 -18.55 9.22
CA ASN A 90 -0.55 -18.16 10.61
C ASN A 90 -0.90 -16.71 10.97
N TRP A 91 -1.33 -15.93 10.00
CA TRP A 91 -1.74 -14.54 10.10
C TRP A 91 -3.26 -14.35 10.09
N ALA A 92 -4.03 -15.41 9.85
CA ALA A 92 -5.49 -15.38 9.96
C ALA A 92 -5.95 -15.46 11.42
N GLU A 93 -7.21 -15.13 11.69
CA GLU A 93 -7.87 -15.35 13.00
C GLU A 93 -7.14 -14.68 14.17
N TYR A 94 -6.69 -13.43 14.00
CA TYR A 94 -5.97 -12.66 15.03
C TYR A 94 -4.65 -13.27 15.51
N ARG A 95 -4.08 -14.22 14.76
CA ARG A 95 -2.82 -14.88 15.12
C ARG A 95 -1.58 -14.13 14.64
N GLN A 96 -1.76 -13.07 13.84
CA GLN A 96 -0.66 -12.21 13.43
C GLN A 96 -0.27 -11.27 14.58
N ASP A 97 0.84 -11.59 15.25
CA ASP A 97 1.40 -10.78 16.34
C ASP A 97 2.47 -9.78 15.85
N ARG A 98 2.86 -9.82 14.57
CA ARG A 98 3.92 -8.97 13.99
C ARG A 98 3.66 -8.53 12.55
N PRO A 99 4.14 -7.34 12.13
CA PRO A 99 4.14 -6.92 10.74
C PRO A 99 4.90 -7.90 9.84
N GLY A 100 4.35 -8.24 8.67
CA GLY A 100 5.09 -9.00 7.66
C GLY A 100 6.20 -8.15 7.05
N THR A 101 7.46 -8.58 7.18
CA THR A 101 8.64 -7.87 6.64
C THR A 101 9.07 -8.37 5.26
N ALA A 102 8.40 -9.37 4.73
CA ALA A 102 8.69 -9.90 3.41
C ALA A 102 8.17 -8.95 2.31
N GLU A 103 8.75 -9.04 1.12
CA GLU A 103 8.25 -8.34 -0.07
C GLU A 103 6.85 -8.85 -0.46
N CYS A 104 6.07 -8.05 -1.17
CA CYS A 104 4.72 -8.46 -1.54
C CYS A 104 4.73 -9.62 -2.56
N ALA A 105 4.05 -10.70 -2.20
CA ALA A 105 3.69 -11.80 -3.11
C ALA A 105 4.85 -12.48 -3.87
N THR A 106 6.01 -12.72 -3.24
CA THR A 106 7.13 -13.41 -3.91
C THR A 106 6.94 -14.93 -4.04
N ASP A 107 6.15 -15.56 -3.16
CA ASP A 107 5.87 -16.99 -3.15
C ASP A 107 4.44 -17.32 -2.69
N ASP A 108 4.11 -18.61 -2.61
CA ASP A 108 2.76 -19.04 -2.28
C ASP A 108 2.30 -18.67 -0.88
N THR A 109 3.25 -18.58 0.02
CA THR A 109 2.98 -18.37 1.43
C THR A 109 3.19 -16.94 1.91
N ASN A 110 3.84 -16.11 1.10
CA ASN A 110 4.24 -14.77 1.47
C ASN A 110 3.04 -13.84 1.71
N THR A 111 3.12 -13.08 2.80
CA THR A 111 2.13 -12.10 3.28
C THR A 111 2.69 -10.71 3.52
N GLY A 112 3.77 -10.35 2.81
CA GLY A 112 4.37 -9.03 2.84
C GLY A 112 3.43 -7.92 2.38
N TRP A 113 2.68 -7.32 3.31
CA TRP A 113 1.89 -6.10 3.05
C TRP A 113 2.50 -4.89 3.76
N ALA A 114 3.00 -5.06 4.99
CA ALA A 114 3.51 -3.94 5.79
C ALA A 114 4.81 -3.38 5.19
N ALA A 115 5.75 -4.24 4.80
CA ALA A 115 6.96 -3.80 4.13
C ALA A 115 6.67 -3.08 2.81
N GLY A 116 5.74 -3.59 1.99
CA GLY A 116 5.38 -2.97 0.73
C GLY A 116 4.67 -1.62 0.89
N PHE A 117 3.84 -1.43 1.93
CA PHE A 117 3.35 -0.09 2.27
C PHE A 117 4.48 0.86 2.69
N GLN A 118 5.43 0.40 3.52
CA GLN A 118 6.56 1.24 3.89
C GLN A 118 7.45 1.59 2.70
N GLN A 119 7.65 0.66 1.75
CA GLN A 119 8.35 0.92 0.49
C GLN A 119 7.60 1.95 -0.36
N SER A 120 6.29 1.77 -0.54
CA SER A 120 5.44 2.72 -1.25
C SER A 120 5.51 4.12 -0.65
N ARG A 121 5.43 4.23 0.69
CA ARG A 121 5.57 5.48 1.43
C ARG A 121 6.91 6.15 1.12
N PHE A 122 8.00 5.43 1.35
CA PHE A 122 9.35 5.94 1.16
C PHE A 122 9.60 6.39 -0.29
N VAL A 123 9.17 5.60 -1.28
CA VAL A 123 9.34 5.93 -2.70
C VAL A 123 8.44 7.09 -3.10
N ALA A 124 7.21 7.18 -2.61
CA ALA A 124 6.31 8.31 -2.89
C ALA A 124 6.87 9.63 -2.33
N GLU A 125 7.34 9.63 -1.09
CA GLU A 125 7.97 10.79 -0.44
C GLU A 125 9.25 11.21 -1.17
N THR A 126 10.12 10.24 -1.46
CA THR A 126 11.36 10.50 -2.21
C THR A 126 11.07 11.03 -3.61
N ALA A 127 10.08 10.48 -4.32
CA ALA A 127 9.67 10.98 -5.63
C ALA A 127 9.14 12.41 -5.53
N TYR A 128 8.32 12.71 -4.52
CA TYR A 128 7.80 14.05 -4.28
C TYR A 128 8.93 15.06 -4.03
N GLU A 129 9.90 14.73 -3.17
CA GLU A 129 11.06 15.56 -2.88
C GLU A 129 11.89 15.81 -4.15
N LYS A 130 12.22 14.75 -4.89
CA LYS A 130 13.05 14.85 -6.10
C LYS A 130 12.37 15.63 -7.23
N ILE A 131 11.08 15.40 -7.47
CA ILE A 131 10.32 16.16 -8.48
C ILE A 131 10.25 17.64 -8.09
N THR A 132 10.11 17.94 -6.80
CA THR A 132 10.16 19.33 -6.31
C THR A 132 11.54 19.97 -6.54
N GLU A 133 12.63 19.22 -6.32
CA GLU A 133 14.00 19.68 -6.56
C GLU A 133 14.27 19.96 -8.05
N TRP A 134 13.79 19.09 -8.94
CA TRP A 134 13.95 19.22 -10.39
C TRP A 134 13.07 20.31 -11.01
N GLY A 135 11.92 20.62 -10.40
CA GLY A 135 11.03 21.69 -10.82
C GLY A 135 10.59 21.55 -12.29
N ASP A 136 10.86 22.60 -13.08
CA ASP A 136 10.43 22.70 -14.49
C ASP A 136 11.13 21.68 -15.43
N GLU A 137 12.13 20.95 -14.96
CA GLU A 137 12.78 19.88 -15.74
C GLU A 137 11.87 18.65 -15.91
N VAL A 138 10.86 18.49 -15.04
CA VAL A 138 9.90 17.39 -15.09
C VAL A 138 8.63 17.83 -15.81
N SER A 139 8.31 17.17 -16.92
CA SER A 139 7.01 17.34 -17.57
C SER A 139 5.88 16.81 -16.69
N ASP A 140 4.73 17.51 -16.66
CA ASP A 140 3.56 17.16 -15.84
C ASP A 140 3.88 17.01 -14.34
N SER A 141 4.82 17.80 -13.83
CA SER A 141 5.27 17.78 -12.43
C SER A 141 4.11 17.89 -11.44
N GLU A 142 3.15 18.80 -11.66
CA GLU A 142 1.96 18.96 -10.80
C GLU A 142 1.13 17.67 -10.68
N ARG A 143 0.95 16.94 -11.79
CA ARG A 143 0.22 15.67 -11.78
C ARG A 143 0.99 14.62 -10.99
N LEU A 144 2.30 14.53 -11.19
CA LEU A 144 3.16 13.56 -10.51
C LEU A 144 3.26 13.85 -9.01
N LEU A 145 3.42 15.11 -8.63
CA LEU A 145 3.44 15.57 -7.23
C LEU A 145 2.10 15.29 -6.53
N ALA A 146 0.97 15.63 -7.17
CA ALA A 146 -0.36 15.31 -6.64
C ALA A 146 -0.55 13.79 -6.47
N THR A 147 -0.06 12.99 -7.42
CA THR A 147 -0.16 11.53 -7.37
C THR A 147 0.68 10.96 -6.23
N ALA A 148 1.95 11.36 -6.12
CA ALA A 148 2.84 10.93 -5.05
C ALA A 148 2.28 11.29 -3.67
N ALA A 149 1.81 12.53 -3.49
CA ALA A 149 1.18 12.99 -2.26
C ALA A 149 -0.10 12.20 -1.92
N THR A 150 -0.95 11.89 -2.91
CA THR A 150 -2.16 11.08 -2.68
C THR A 150 -1.80 9.68 -2.19
N TYR A 151 -0.82 9.02 -2.80
CA TYR A 151 -0.41 7.67 -2.40
C TYR A 151 0.31 7.64 -1.06
N ALA A 152 1.12 8.66 -0.73
CA ALA A 152 1.67 8.82 0.62
C ALA A 152 0.54 8.95 1.66
N GLY A 153 -0.46 9.79 1.37
CA GLY A 153 -1.66 9.96 2.21
C GLY A 153 -2.41 8.64 2.43
N LEU A 154 -2.65 7.86 1.37
CA LEU A 154 -3.30 6.55 1.46
C LEU A 154 -2.51 5.56 2.31
N VAL A 155 -1.17 5.53 2.21
CA VAL A 155 -0.34 4.66 3.05
C VAL A 155 -0.46 5.07 4.52
N TYR A 156 -0.30 6.35 4.82
CA TYR A 156 -0.42 6.83 6.20
C TYR A 156 -1.81 6.60 6.79
N GLN A 157 -2.86 6.70 5.98
CA GLN A 157 -4.22 6.35 6.39
C GLN A 157 -4.26 4.89 6.86
N VAL A 158 -3.84 3.95 6.01
CA VAL A 158 -3.87 2.51 6.34
C VAL A 158 -3.02 2.21 7.57
N LEU A 159 -1.82 2.78 7.66
CA LEU A 159 -0.92 2.55 8.79
C LEU A 159 -1.47 3.13 10.10
N GLY A 160 -2.06 4.33 10.06
CA GLY A 160 -2.68 4.99 11.22
C GLY A 160 -3.94 4.27 11.71
N GLU A 161 -4.72 3.68 10.81
CA GLU A 161 -5.89 2.86 11.17
C GLU A 161 -5.50 1.46 11.69
N THR A 162 -4.35 0.94 11.27
CA THR A 162 -3.95 -0.45 11.55
C THR A 162 -3.11 -0.60 12.83
N TYR A 163 -2.19 0.34 13.09
CA TYR A 163 -1.24 0.22 14.20
C TYR A 163 -1.60 1.13 15.37
N CYS A 164 -1.45 0.61 16.59
CA CYS A 164 -1.60 1.42 17.81
C CYS A 164 -0.51 2.49 17.94
N GLU A 165 0.70 2.23 17.43
CA GLU A 165 1.84 3.14 17.47
C GLU A 165 2.73 2.88 16.25
N LEU A 166 3.33 3.93 15.68
CA LEU A 166 4.20 3.84 14.50
C LEU A 166 5.42 4.76 14.66
N THR A 167 6.55 4.40 14.05
CA THR A 167 7.68 5.31 13.86
C THR A 167 7.99 5.43 12.37
N VAL A 168 8.23 6.66 11.93
CA VAL A 168 8.64 7.00 10.56
C VAL A 168 10.11 7.41 10.59
N ASP A 169 10.94 6.85 9.70
CA ASP A 169 12.34 7.24 9.47
C ASP A 169 13.19 7.42 10.74
N THR A 170 13.07 6.47 11.68
CA THR A 170 13.77 6.50 12.98
C THR A 170 13.42 7.70 13.88
N GLY A 171 12.33 8.41 13.57
CA GLY A 171 11.78 9.51 14.34
C GLY A 171 11.13 9.09 15.67
N PRO A 172 10.40 10.01 16.33
CA PRO A 172 9.68 9.69 17.55
C PRO A 172 8.58 8.64 17.30
N LEU A 173 8.16 7.98 18.37
CA LEU A 173 6.96 7.14 18.36
C LEU A 173 5.74 8.03 18.22
N MET A 174 4.88 7.72 17.26
CA MET A 174 3.66 8.44 16.92
C MET A 174 2.44 7.61 17.32
N GLN A 175 1.44 8.27 17.88
CA GLN A 175 0.10 7.71 18.12
C GLN A 175 -0.76 7.74 16.85
N PRO A 176 -1.88 7.00 16.80
CA PRO A 176 -2.68 6.84 15.57
C PRO A 176 -3.20 8.18 15.03
N ASP A 177 -3.62 9.09 15.90
CA ASP A 177 -4.08 10.44 15.55
C ASP A 177 -2.96 11.29 14.94
N GLU A 178 -1.72 11.17 15.43
CA GLU A 178 -0.55 11.84 14.86
C GLU A 178 -0.22 11.30 13.46
N VAL A 179 -0.34 9.98 13.24
CA VAL A 179 -0.13 9.35 11.92
C VAL A 179 -1.23 9.76 10.94
N LEU A 180 -2.48 9.79 11.39
CA LEU A 180 -3.63 10.23 10.60
C LEU A 180 -3.54 11.73 10.26
N ALA A 181 -3.03 12.57 11.15
CA ALA A 181 -2.79 13.98 10.85
C ALA A 181 -1.76 14.16 9.71
N VAL A 182 -0.73 13.32 9.66
CA VAL A 182 0.21 13.28 8.52
C VAL A 182 -0.49 12.85 7.23
N SER A 183 -1.39 11.86 7.30
CA SER A 183 -2.22 11.47 6.16
C SER A 183 -3.08 12.63 5.62
N GLU A 184 -3.78 13.36 6.51
CA GLU A 184 -4.58 14.53 6.12
C GLU A 184 -3.73 15.62 5.45
N GLN A 185 -2.52 15.85 5.98
CA GLN A 185 -1.59 16.81 5.40
C GLN A 185 -1.20 16.43 3.97
N TRP A 186 -0.86 15.16 3.73
CA TRP A 186 -0.53 14.67 2.39
C TRP A 186 -1.69 14.79 1.39
N PHE A 187 -2.93 14.48 1.81
CA PHE A 187 -4.09 14.70 0.94
C PHE A 187 -4.32 16.18 0.66
N SER A 188 -4.09 17.06 1.64
CA SER A 188 -4.22 18.50 1.43
C SER A 188 -3.15 19.02 0.47
N THR A 189 -1.90 18.58 0.59
CA THR A 189 -0.83 18.85 -0.38
C THR A 189 -1.20 18.40 -1.79
N ALA A 190 -1.77 17.19 -1.94
CA ALA A 190 -2.23 16.71 -3.24
C ALA A 190 -3.31 17.60 -3.85
N LEU A 191 -4.27 18.04 -3.03
CA LEU A 191 -5.34 18.96 -3.45
C LEU A 191 -4.82 20.35 -3.81
N ASP A 192 -3.76 20.82 -3.15
CA ASP A 192 -3.13 22.11 -3.47
C ASP A 192 -2.47 22.09 -4.85
N HIS A 193 -1.77 21.00 -5.22
CA HIS A 193 -1.23 20.81 -6.57
C HIS A 193 -2.31 20.78 -7.66
N MET A 194 -3.47 20.20 -7.34
CA MET A 194 -4.62 20.18 -8.25
C MET A 194 -5.33 21.55 -8.33
N GLY A 195 -5.28 22.36 -7.26
CA GLY A 195 -6.03 23.62 -7.16
C GLY A 195 -7.53 23.40 -7.35
N ASN A 196 -8.11 24.00 -8.40
CA ASN A 196 -9.50 23.76 -8.83
C ASN A 196 -9.62 22.75 -9.98
N GLY A 197 -8.48 22.21 -10.45
CA GLY A 197 -8.41 21.21 -11.50
C GLY A 197 -8.54 19.79 -10.96
N ASP A 198 -8.30 18.84 -11.87
CA ASP A 198 -8.29 17.41 -11.59
C ASP A 198 -7.27 16.74 -12.52
N PHE A 199 -6.83 15.55 -12.13
CA PHE A 199 -5.92 14.74 -12.92
C PHE A 199 -6.46 13.32 -13.05
N GLU A 200 -6.23 12.73 -14.22
CA GLU A 200 -6.49 11.32 -14.48
C GLU A 200 -5.19 10.52 -14.32
N ILE A 201 -5.29 9.36 -13.68
CA ILE A 201 -4.22 8.37 -13.57
C ILE A 201 -4.76 6.98 -13.87
N VAL A 202 -3.88 5.99 -14.04
CA VAL A 202 -4.28 4.60 -14.36
C VAL A 202 -5.30 4.03 -13.37
N SER A 203 -5.23 4.42 -12.10
CA SER A 203 -6.10 3.93 -11.03
C SER A 203 -7.45 4.66 -10.93
N THR A 204 -7.61 5.85 -11.52
CA THR A 204 -8.83 6.67 -11.37
C THR A 204 -8.94 7.77 -12.42
N GLU A 205 -10.17 8.02 -12.89
CA GLU A 205 -10.50 9.16 -13.76
C GLU A 205 -10.42 10.50 -13.03
N SER A 206 -10.48 10.50 -11.69
CA SER A 206 -10.44 11.69 -10.85
C SER A 206 -9.54 11.47 -9.64
N LEU A 207 -8.32 11.99 -9.70
CA LEU A 207 -7.38 11.98 -8.58
C LEU A 207 -7.87 12.90 -7.45
N ARG A 208 -8.55 14.01 -7.79
CA ARG A 208 -9.14 14.92 -6.82
C ARG A 208 -10.15 14.22 -5.94
N GLN A 209 -11.06 13.45 -6.51
CA GLN A 209 -12.07 12.73 -5.73
C GLN A 209 -11.46 11.61 -4.88
N LEU A 210 -10.37 10.97 -5.35
CA LEU A 210 -9.62 10.02 -4.52
C LEU A 210 -9.00 10.71 -3.30
N ALA A 211 -8.35 11.86 -3.49
CA ALA A 211 -7.75 12.62 -2.39
C ALA A 211 -8.81 13.18 -1.42
N LEU A 212 -9.94 13.69 -1.93
CA LEU A 212 -11.07 14.15 -1.11
C LEU A 212 -11.66 13.01 -0.28
N LEU A 213 -11.94 11.85 -0.88
CA LEU A 213 -12.52 10.73 -0.15
C LEU A 213 -11.54 10.14 0.87
N GLY A 214 -10.25 10.04 0.52
CA GLY A 214 -9.19 9.67 1.46
C GLY A 214 -9.13 10.61 2.66
N ARG A 215 -9.13 11.93 2.42
CA ARG A 215 -9.15 12.94 3.48
C ARG A 215 -10.44 12.90 4.32
N ALA A 216 -11.59 12.61 3.70
CA ALA A 216 -12.85 12.44 4.42
C ALA A 216 -12.80 11.28 5.42
N ARG A 217 -12.19 10.15 5.06
CA ARG A 217 -11.98 9.01 5.98
C ARG A 217 -11.10 9.38 7.16
N VAL A 218 -9.97 10.03 6.88
CA VAL A 218 -9.03 10.48 7.90
C VAL A 218 -9.70 11.45 8.86
N ARG A 219 -10.44 12.44 8.34
CA ARG A 219 -11.18 13.42 9.15
C ARG A 219 -12.27 12.77 9.99
N LEU A 220 -12.98 11.78 9.45
CA LEU A 220 -13.94 10.99 10.22
C LEU A 220 -13.24 10.27 11.38
N ALA A 221 -12.12 9.61 11.12
CA ALA A 221 -11.33 8.90 12.14
C ALA A 221 -10.75 9.83 13.22
N LEU A 222 -10.37 11.06 12.84
CA LEU A 222 -9.91 12.11 13.75
C LEU A 222 -11.07 12.82 14.50
N GLY A 223 -12.33 12.55 14.14
CA GLY A 223 -13.51 13.18 14.73
C GLY A 223 -13.87 14.55 14.16
N ASP A 224 -13.22 15.02 13.09
CA ASP A 224 -13.62 16.21 12.34
C ASP A 224 -14.80 15.90 11.40
N LEU A 225 -15.99 15.80 11.99
CA LEU A 225 -17.20 15.46 11.25
C LEU A 225 -17.59 16.53 10.22
N ALA A 226 -17.23 17.79 10.47
CA ALA A 226 -17.56 18.90 9.56
C ALA A 226 -16.70 18.82 8.29
N GLY A 227 -15.38 18.66 8.46
CA GLY A 227 -14.46 18.49 7.33
C GLY A 227 -14.71 17.19 6.56
N ALA A 228 -15.03 16.09 7.26
CA ALA A 228 -15.40 14.83 6.63
C ALA A 228 -16.66 14.96 5.75
N THR A 229 -17.67 15.69 6.24
CA THR A 229 -18.90 15.98 5.49
C THR A 229 -18.61 16.82 4.25
N GLU A 230 -17.78 17.87 4.39
CA GLU A 230 -17.44 18.78 3.29
C GLU A 230 -16.74 18.04 2.13
N ASP A 231 -15.79 17.17 2.44
CA ASP A 231 -15.07 16.39 1.43
C ASP A 231 -15.96 15.28 0.82
N ALA A 232 -16.67 14.52 1.65
CA ALA A 232 -17.52 13.42 1.18
C ALA A 232 -18.70 13.90 0.29
N ALA A 233 -19.23 15.10 0.54
CA ALA A 233 -20.31 15.68 -0.25
C ALA A 233 -19.90 16.05 -1.68
N GLN A 234 -18.60 16.17 -1.97
CA GLN A 234 -18.08 16.52 -3.30
C GLN A 234 -17.91 15.30 -4.23
N ILE A 235 -18.09 14.08 -3.72
CA ILE A 235 -17.88 12.86 -4.50
C ILE A 235 -19.08 12.60 -5.42
N SER A 236 -18.80 12.49 -6.71
CA SER A 236 -19.78 12.19 -7.77
C SER A 236 -20.28 10.74 -7.68
N SER A 237 -21.53 10.50 -8.12
CA SER A 237 -22.21 9.20 -7.97
C SER A 237 -21.59 8.03 -8.73
N ASP A 238 -20.85 8.33 -9.79
CA ASP A 238 -20.16 7.40 -10.68
C ASP A 238 -18.69 7.19 -10.29
N PHE A 239 -18.18 7.93 -9.31
CA PHE A 239 -16.78 7.85 -8.91
C PHE A 239 -16.39 6.48 -8.37
N VAL A 240 -15.33 5.93 -8.96
CA VAL A 240 -14.60 4.76 -8.46
C VAL A 240 -13.12 4.93 -8.76
N ALA A 241 -12.28 4.68 -7.75
CA ALA A 241 -10.85 4.50 -7.88
C ALA A 241 -10.49 3.05 -7.57
N HIS A 242 -9.51 2.52 -8.28
CA HIS A 242 -9.14 1.10 -8.25
C HIS A 242 -7.69 0.88 -7.88
N VAL A 243 -7.46 -0.15 -7.09
CA VAL A 243 -6.23 -0.94 -7.15
C VAL A 243 -6.30 -1.78 -8.41
N THR A 244 -5.52 -1.41 -9.42
CA THR A 244 -5.50 -2.08 -10.71
C THR A 244 -4.82 -3.44 -10.60
N ARG A 245 -5.35 -4.46 -11.26
CA ARG A 245 -4.88 -5.84 -11.20
C ARG A 245 -4.62 -6.37 -12.61
N ASP A 246 -3.71 -7.32 -12.72
CA ASP A 246 -3.37 -8.00 -13.96
C ASP A 246 -2.90 -9.44 -13.66
N GLY A 247 -3.09 -10.36 -14.61
CA GLY A 247 -2.73 -11.77 -14.48
C GLY A 247 -1.30 -12.12 -14.92
N SER A 248 -0.51 -11.18 -15.44
CA SER A 248 0.78 -11.46 -16.09
C SER A 248 1.90 -11.80 -15.10
N VAL A 249 2.00 -11.05 -14.00
CA VAL A 249 3.04 -11.23 -12.98
C VAL A 249 2.45 -11.23 -11.59
N ARG A 250 3.07 -12.03 -10.72
CA ARG A 250 2.53 -12.35 -9.40
C ARG A 250 2.21 -11.14 -8.50
N PRO A 251 3.05 -10.09 -8.41
CA PRO A 251 2.72 -8.90 -7.61
C PRO A 251 1.51 -8.10 -8.14
N ARG A 252 1.10 -8.32 -9.40
CA ARG A 252 -0.05 -7.65 -10.02
C ARG A 252 -1.35 -8.44 -9.87
N TRP A 253 -1.28 -9.68 -9.41
CA TRP A 253 -2.45 -10.54 -9.24
C TRP A 253 -3.42 -9.98 -8.20
N ASN A 254 -4.70 -10.24 -8.41
CA ASN A 254 -5.72 -10.12 -7.38
C ASN A 254 -5.47 -11.20 -6.33
N HIS A 255 -4.94 -10.79 -5.18
CA HIS A 255 -4.58 -11.72 -4.12
C HIS A 255 -5.79 -12.25 -3.35
N VAL A 256 -6.94 -11.58 -3.40
CA VAL A 256 -8.19 -12.09 -2.83
C VAL A 256 -8.66 -13.31 -3.62
N TYR A 257 -8.72 -13.20 -4.95
CA TYR A 257 -9.05 -14.34 -5.82
C TYR A 257 -8.03 -15.48 -5.65
N ARG A 258 -6.74 -15.14 -5.67
CA ARG A 258 -5.66 -16.12 -5.46
C ARG A 258 -5.81 -16.90 -4.15
N ALA A 259 -6.04 -16.19 -3.05
CA ALA A 259 -6.13 -16.76 -1.71
C ALA A 259 -7.39 -17.61 -1.52
N LEU A 260 -8.54 -17.09 -1.92
CA LEU A 260 -9.85 -17.63 -1.54
C LEU A 260 -10.48 -18.51 -2.61
N ASN A 261 -9.90 -18.60 -3.82
CA ASN A 261 -10.44 -19.40 -4.92
C ASN A 261 -9.44 -20.39 -5.51
N VAL A 262 -8.12 -20.10 -5.48
CA VAL A 262 -7.13 -20.91 -6.21
C VAL A 262 -6.22 -21.75 -5.31
N GLN A 263 -5.62 -21.15 -4.27
CA GLN A 263 -4.58 -21.83 -3.50
C GLN A 263 -5.07 -23.04 -2.69
N GLY A 264 -6.33 -23.03 -2.26
CA GLY A 264 -6.91 -24.12 -1.48
C GLY A 264 -6.39 -24.21 -0.04
N TYR A 265 -5.73 -23.18 0.50
CA TYR A 265 -5.29 -23.13 1.90
C TYR A 265 -6.34 -22.55 2.85
N SER A 266 -7.41 -21.97 2.30
CA SER A 266 -8.45 -21.25 3.00
C SER A 266 -9.80 -21.42 2.31
N ALA A 267 -10.87 -21.32 3.08
CA ALA A 267 -12.23 -21.18 2.56
C ALA A 267 -12.95 -20.06 3.30
N ILE A 268 -14.00 -19.52 2.67
CA ILE A 268 -14.95 -18.63 3.33
C ILE A 268 -15.43 -19.29 4.62
N ALA A 269 -15.51 -18.55 5.71
CA ALA A 269 -15.74 -19.09 7.04
C ALA A 269 -17.20 -19.50 7.22
N ASP A 270 -17.39 -20.68 7.82
CA ASP A 270 -18.68 -21.03 8.43
C ASP A 270 -18.81 -20.31 9.77
N VAL A 271 -19.93 -20.48 10.45
CA VAL A 271 -20.20 -19.93 11.76
C VAL A 271 -19.31 -20.56 12.82
N VAL A 272 -18.73 -19.75 13.70
CA VAL A 272 -17.97 -20.24 14.86
C VAL A 272 -18.93 -20.96 15.81
N ARG A 273 -18.60 -22.18 16.20
CA ARG A 273 -19.33 -22.92 17.23
C ARG A 273 -18.56 -22.88 18.54
N TRP A 274 -19.15 -22.28 19.57
CA TRP A 274 -18.58 -22.18 20.91
C TRP A 274 -19.51 -22.78 21.96
N GLN A 275 -18.97 -23.64 22.83
CA GLN A 275 -19.72 -24.33 23.91
C GLN A 275 -21.02 -25.03 23.44
N GLY A 276 -21.06 -25.51 22.20
CA GLY A 276 -22.21 -26.23 21.64
C GLY A 276 -23.28 -25.35 20.97
N GLY A 277 -23.09 -24.04 20.92
CA GLY A 277 -23.95 -23.09 20.19
C GLY A 277 -23.20 -22.30 19.11
N PRO A 278 -23.89 -21.75 18.11
CA PRO A 278 -23.30 -20.78 17.20
C PRO A 278 -22.98 -19.48 17.93
N VAL A 279 -21.84 -18.87 17.61
CA VAL A 279 -21.58 -17.47 17.95
C VAL A 279 -22.27 -16.64 16.87
N GLU A 280 -23.38 -16.01 17.25
CA GLU A 280 -24.09 -15.08 16.38
C GLU A 280 -23.11 -14.02 15.85
N PHE A 281 -23.23 -13.64 14.58
CA PHE A 281 -22.36 -12.68 13.87
C PHE A 281 -21.02 -13.20 13.33
N THR A 282 -20.71 -14.49 13.45
CA THR A 282 -19.48 -15.06 12.86
C THR A 282 -19.77 -15.85 11.59
N GLY A 283 -18.84 -15.79 10.64
CA GLY A 283 -18.93 -16.53 9.38
C GLY A 283 -19.76 -15.84 8.30
N TYR A 284 -19.40 -16.11 7.04
CA TYR A 284 -20.01 -15.49 5.87
C TYR A 284 -20.70 -16.50 4.94
N ARG A 285 -20.63 -17.80 5.27
CA ARG A 285 -21.47 -18.83 4.64
C ARG A 285 -22.92 -18.65 5.08
N ASP A 286 -23.83 -18.64 4.11
CA ASP A 286 -25.28 -18.52 4.33
C ASP A 286 -25.67 -17.30 5.21
N LEU A 287 -24.94 -16.19 5.06
CA LEU A 287 -25.20 -14.96 5.77
C LEU A 287 -26.62 -14.45 5.45
N THR A 288 -27.42 -14.28 6.50
CA THR A 288 -28.76 -13.72 6.41
C THR A 288 -28.88 -12.49 7.31
N ILE A 289 -29.75 -11.55 6.98
CA ILE A 289 -30.01 -10.35 7.80
C ILE A 289 -31.43 -10.44 8.37
N ASP A 290 -31.57 -10.24 9.68
CA ASP A 290 -32.86 -10.26 10.36
C ASP A 290 -33.67 -8.95 10.14
N PRO A 291 -34.94 -8.87 10.58
CA PRO A 291 -35.74 -7.65 10.44
C PRO A 291 -35.20 -6.42 11.18
N ASN A 292 -34.26 -6.60 12.11
CA ASN A 292 -33.60 -5.51 12.85
C ASN A 292 -32.29 -5.08 12.20
N GLY A 293 -31.89 -5.68 11.06
CA GLY A 293 -30.63 -5.38 10.38
C GLY A 293 -29.42 -6.12 10.97
N MET A 294 -29.65 -7.11 11.83
CA MET A 294 -28.58 -7.86 12.50
C MET A 294 -28.19 -9.11 11.68
N PRO A 295 -26.89 -9.43 11.56
CA PRO A 295 -26.46 -10.65 10.89
C PRO A 295 -26.91 -11.90 11.64
N THR A 296 -27.49 -12.85 10.91
CA THR A 296 -28.00 -14.13 11.43
C THR A 296 -27.69 -15.25 10.44
N ILE A 297 -27.94 -16.49 10.88
CA ILE A 297 -27.68 -17.69 10.08
C ILE A 297 -29.01 -18.38 9.85
N ALA A 298 -29.38 -18.55 8.58
CA ALA A 298 -30.57 -19.27 8.12
C ALA A 298 -31.95 -18.79 8.63
N ASN A 299 -32.01 -17.73 9.44
CA ASN A 299 -33.25 -17.21 10.05
C ASN A 299 -33.66 -15.81 9.54
N GLY A 300 -32.85 -15.20 8.68
CA GLY A 300 -33.11 -13.91 8.05
C GLY A 300 -33.28 -13.99 6.52
N VAL A 301 -33.21 -12.83 5.88
CA VAL A 301 -33.14 -12.71 4.41
C VAL A 301 -31.69 -12.88 3.96
N PRO A 302 -31.37 -13.78 3.01
CA PRO A 302 -30.02 -13.93 2.49
C PRO A 302 -29.46 -12.60 1.98
N ASP A 303 -28.22 -12.27 2.34
CA ASP A 303 -27.56 -11.07 1.85
C ASP A 303 -26.97 -11.32 0.45
N PRO A 304 -27.54 -10.74 -0.63
CA PRO A 304 -27.05 -10.98 -1.98
C PRO A 304 -25.65 -10.41 -2.23
N ARG A 305 -25.11 -9.60 -1.31
CA ARG A 305 -23.78 -8.98 -1.44
C ARG A 305 -22.63 -9.92 -1.07
N VAL A 306 -22.92 -11.07 -0.44
CA VAL A 306 -21.94 -12.07 -0.04
C VAL A 306 -22.19 -13.41 -0.75
N PRO A 307 -22.03 -13.47 -2.09
CA PRO A 307 -22.18 -14.73 -2.81
C PRO A 307 -20.99 -15.67 -2.55
N VAL A 308 -21.30 -16.90 -2.12
CA VAL A 308 -20.34 -17.96 -1.82
C VAL A 308 -20.69 -19.20 -2.66
N LEU A 309 -19.68 -19.84 -3.24
CA LEU A 309 -19.83 -21.06 -4.04
C LEU A 309 -19.14 -22.24 -3.37
N TYR A 310 -19.88 -23.33 -3.15
CA TYR A 310 -19.30 -24.62 -2.81
C TYR A 310 -18.73 -25.28 -4.08
N LEU A 311 -17.42 -25.56 -4.07
CA LEU A 311 -16.72 -26.11 -5.24
C LEU A 311 -16.78 -27.65 -5.33
N ASN A 312 -17.42 -28.32 -4.37
CA ASN A 312 -17.57 -29.78 -4.32
C ASN A 312 -16.20 -30.52 -4.38
N GLU A 313 -15.21 -29.94 -3.70
CA GLU A 313 -13.87 -30.49 -3.51
C GLU A 313 -13.36 -30.14 -2.11
N PHE A 314 -12.33 -30.85 -1.67
CA PHE A 314 -11.63 -30.54 -0.43
C PHE A 314 -10.46 -29.58 -0.68
N LEU A 315 -10.18 -28.77 0.33
CA LEU A 315 -8.98 -27.97 0.43
C LEU A 315 -7.72 -28.86 0.58
N GLN A 316 -6.55 -28.23 0.64
CA GLN A 316 -5.24 -28.92 0.67
C GLN A 316 -5.05 -29.85 1.89
N ASP A 317 -5.88 -29.73 2.93
CA ASP A 317 -5.89 -30.65 4.07
C ASP A 317 -6.60 -31.99 3.80
N GLY A 318 -7.32 -32.09 2.67
CA GLY A 318 -8.07 -33.29 2.26
C GLY A 318 -9.34 -33.56 3.08
N VAL A 319 -9.77 -32.63 3.94
CA VAL A 319 -10.94 -32.82 4.82
C VAL A 319 -11.88 -31.61 4.88
N THR A 320 -11.38 -30.39 4.69
CA THR A 320 -12.20 -29.18 4.74
C THR A 320 -12.81 -28.90 3.37
N ASP A 321 -14.13 -28.75 3.32
CA ASP A 321 -14.85 -28.37 2.10
C ASP A 321 -14.40 -27.01 1.55
N ASN A 322 -14.23 -26.93 0.22
CA ASN A 322 -13.83 -25.71 -0.46
C ASN A 322 -15.04 -24.80 -0.76
N TYR A 323 -15.07 -23.65 -0.10
CA TYR A 323 -16.04 -22.57 -0.33
C TYR A 323 -15.30 -21.31 -0.79
N ALA A 324 -15.62 -20.85 -2.00
CA ALA A 324 -14.96 -19.73 -2.65
C ALA A 324 -15.87 -18.49 -2.73
N GLN A 325 -15.28 -17.30 -2.58
CA GLN A 325 -16.00 -16.04 -2.81
C GLN A 325 -16.29 -15.80 -4.29
N GLN A 326 -17.38 -15.09 -4.59
CA GLN A 326 -17.81 -14.77 -5.96
C GLN A 326 -17.69 -13.27 -6.32
N LYS A 327 -17.02 -12.47 -5.48
CA LYS A 327 -16.82 -11.02 -5.69
C LYS A 327 -15.71 -10.73 -6.70
N TYR A 328 -14.60 -11.47 -6.64
CA TYR A 328 -13.47 -11.37 -7.57
C TYR A 328 -13.25 -12.72 -8.24
N LEU A 329 -13.38 -12.79 -9.57
CA LEU A 329 -13.46 -14.07 -10.29
C LEU A 329 -12.21 -14.40 -11.13
N SER A 330 -11.20 -13.55 -11.12
CA SER A 330 -9.94 -13.75 -11.84
C SER A 330 -8.81 -12.90 -11.25
N TYR A 331 -7.57 -13.16 -11.70
CA TYR A 331 -6.38 -12.44 -11.23
C TYR A 331 -6.32 -10.97 -11.66
N ASP A 332 -7.05 -10.58 -12.70
CA ASP A 332 -7.05 -9.25 -13.29
C ASP A 332 -8.25 -8.39 -12.89
N VAL A 333 -9.17 -8.90 -12.05
CA VAL A 333 -10.29 -8.08 -11.55
C VAL A 333 -9.75 -6.99 -10.62
N PRO A 334 -9.95 -5.69 -10.91
CA PRO A 334 -9.50 -4.61 -10.03
C PRO A 334 -10.27 -4.60 -8.71
N ILE A 335 -9.63 -4.06 -7.67
CA ILE A 335 -10.23 -3.92 -6.33
C ILE A 335 -10.57 -2.44 -6.14
N PRO A 336 -11.83 -2.05 -5.90
CA PRO A 336 -12.16 -0.66 -5.59
C PRO A 336 -11.47 -0.23 -4.29
N ILE A 337 -10.60 0.78 -4.35
CA ILE A 337 -10.00 1.40 -3.16
C ILE A 337 -10.91 2.48 -2.59
N ALA A 338 -11.64 3.19 -3.45
CA ALA A 338 -12.49 4.32 -3.09
C ALA A 338 -13.65 4.38 -4.08
N ARG A 339 -14.85 4.71 -3.60
CA ARG A 339 -16.04 4.84 -4.46
C ARG A 339 -17.11 5.69 -3.81
N TRP A 340 -18.04 6.22 -4.61
CA TRP A 340 -19.16 7.02 -4.11
C TRP A 340 -19.94 6.41 -2.95
N ALA A 341 -20.20 5.09 -3.00
CA ALA A 341 -20.96 4.40 -1.97
C ALA A 341 -20.35 4.59 -0.56
N GLU A 342 -19.03 4.77 -0.48
CA GLU A 342 -18.35 5.03 0.77
C GLU A 342 -18.50 6.46 1.26
N ALA A 343 -18.50 7.44 0.34
CA ALA A 343 -18.84 8.82 0.69
C ALA A 343 -20.24 8.89 1.30
N GLN A 344 -21.20 8.11 0.78
CA GLN A 344 -22.54 8.01 1.39
C GLN A 344 -22.52 7.32 2.75
N LEU A 345 -21.66 6.33 2.98
CA LEU A 345 -21.51 5.70 4.30
C LEU A 345 -20.98 6.70 5.33
N ILE A 346 -19.96 7.50 4.98
CA ILE A 346 -19.42 8.57 5.85
C ILE A 346 -20.54 9.56 6.21
N LEU A 347 -21.28 10.06 5.21
CA LEU A 347 -22.38 11.01 5.44
C LEU A 347 -23.51 10.39 6.27
N ALA A 348 -23.85 9.13 6.01
CA ALA A 348 -24.86 8.41 6.76
C ALA A 348 -24.46 8.19 8.22
N GLU A 349 -23.20 7.85 8.49
CA GLU A 349 -22.67 7.67 9.84
C GLU A 349 -22.76 8.97 10.66
N ILE A 350 -22.39 10.10 10.04
CA ILE A 350 -22.43 11.42 10.68
C ILE A 350 -23.86 11.88 10.96
N GLU A 351 -24.78 11.68 10.01
CA GLU A 351 -26.16 12.16 10.13
C GLU A 351 -27.01 11.28 11.07
N GLY A 352 -26.82 9.96 11.00
CA GLY A 352 -27.62 8.98 11.73
C GLY A 352 -29.11 8.96 11.38
N GLY A 353 -29.85 8.10 12.08
CA GLY A 353 -31.31 8.04 12.02
C GLY A 353 -31.90 7.82 10.62
N ALA A 354 -33.01 8.49 10.32
CA ALA A 354 -33.73 8.33 9.05
C ALA A 354 -32.97 8.95 7.85
N ALA A 355 -32.14 9.96 8.09
CA ALA A 355 -31.34 10.60 7.04
C ALA A 355 -30.26 9.63 6.52
N ALA A 356 -29.58 8.93 7.43
CA ALA A 356 -28.64 7.87 7.10
C ALA A 356 -29.28 6.79 6.21
N VAL A 357 -30.46 6.29 6.60
CA VAL A 357 -31.20 5.28 5.82
C VAL A 357 -31.59 5.80 4.44
N GLY A 358 -31.95 7.08 4.32
CA GLY A 358 -32.27 7.72 3.05
C GLY A 358 -31.08 7.89 2.10
N ARG A 359 -29.84 7.88 2.59
CA ARG A 359 -28.63 7.94 1.75
C ARG A 359 -28.23 6.58 1.17
N LEU A 360 -28.56 5.50 1.90
CA LEU A 360 -28.13 4.14 1.57
C LEU A 360 -29.15 3.37 0.70
N ASN A 361 -30.36 3.91 0.53
CA ASN A 361 -31.42 3.39 -0.34
C ASN A 361 -31.62 4.30 -1.54
#